data_AF-A0A812XAA0-F1
#
_entry.id   AF-A0A812XAA0-F1
#
_cell.length_a   1.000
_cell.length_b   1.000
_cell.length_c   1.000
_cell.angle_alpha   90.00
_cell.angle_beta   90.00
_cell.angle_gamma   90.00
#
_symmetry.space_group_name_H-M   'P 1'
#
loop_
_entity.id
_entity.type
_entity.pdbx_description
1 polymer ?
#
loop_
_entity_poly.entity_id
_entity_poly.type
_entity_poly.pdbx_seq_one_letter_code
_entity_poly.pdbx_strand_id
1 'polypeptide(L)'
;MLRVYRASGDLLAEFTQEDLQKLANADKCPGHVLKRHLQTLCGQLRFKQRLLKEGSTVHNDDAFLEPPLDLTLVLVPFVTASQAQIDELIKAARRGDVSVVEDCLNRPQEPDPPGQKASALHHAVQNGHVDVARLLLEAGASKDRTTKENNTPLCLAAELEHAGQVQCVQLLLESRADVEIANSEGRSPLLQALSSTTSGAWAEVAQCTKVADLLLKARANVEKTDDLGKPALVYACEKGCTDMVKMILEAGAEVNQPCTRQLGDTSRGSSALHRAAARGRLDVARMLLSARAEVEKVDANGWTPLFKAVRHAHSEMVQLLLDAGADRLKKDSSGESPASIAKVFGDEDSA
;
A
#
# COMPACT_ATOMS: atom_id res chain seq x y z
N MET A 1 -4.09 43.76 -4.72
CA MET A 1 -3.08 43.07 -3.89
C MET A 1 -3.80 42.44 -2.71
N LEU A 2 -3.45 41.21 -2.34
CA LEU A 2 -4.02 40.52 -1.17
C LEU A 2 -2.94 40.45 -0.09
N ARG A 3 -3.25 40.89 1.12
CA ARG A 3 -2.31 40.85 2.25
C ARG A 3 -2.86 39.97 3.36
N VAL A 4 -2.00 39.13 3.92
CA VAL A 4 -2.35 38.29 5.06
C VAL A 4 -1.53 38.74 6.27
N TYR A 5 -2.22 39.14 7.32
CA TYR A 5 -1.64 39.56 8.59
C TYR A 5 -1.81 38.48 9.65
N ARG A 6 -0.88 38.38 10.59
CA ARG A 6 -1.06 37.60 11.81
C ARG A 6 -2.04 38.32 12.74
N ALA A 7 -2.62 37.59 13.69
CA ALA A 7 -3.44 38.20 14.75
C ALA A 7 -2.68 39.26 15.59
N SER A 8 -1.34 39.23 15.61
CA SER A 8 -0.49 40.27 16.22
C SER A 8 -0.45 41.59 15.45
N GLY A 9 -0.95 41.61 14.19
CA GLY A 9 -0.84 42.75 13.27
C GLY A 9 0.36 42.68 12.32
N ASP A 10 1.27 41.72 12.49
CA ASP A 10 2.43 41.56 11.62
C ASP A 10 2.04 41.02 10.24
N LEU A 11 2.63 41.58 9.18
CA LEU A 11 2.43 41.09 7.82
C LEU A 11 3.07 39.70 7.66
N LEU A 12 2.26 38.69 7.32
CA LEU A 12 2.72 37.31 7.10
C LEU A 12 3.11 37.08 5.64
N ALA A 13 2.28 37.55 4.70
CA ALA A 13 2.50 37.37 3.27
C ALA A 13 1.72 38.41 2.46
N GLU A 14 2.27 38.77 1.31
CA GLU A 14 1.59 39.57 0.28
C GLU A 14 1.55 38.80 -1.02
N PHE A 15 0.41 38.87 -1.70
CA PHE A 15 0.19 38.21 -2.98
C PHE A 15 -0.28 39.24 -4.01
N THR A 16 0.44 39.29 -5.13
CA THR A 16 -0.03 39.98 -6.33
C THR A 16 -1.10 39.13 -7.03
N GLN A 17 -1.78 39.71 -8.03
CA GLN A 17 -2.76 38.95 -8.82
C GLN A 17 -2.09 37.81 -9.59
N GLU A 18 -0.86 38.01 -10.05
CA GLU A 18 -0.06 36.99 -10.75
C GLU A 18 0.32 35.84 -9.79
N ASP A 19 0.66 36.15 -8.54
CA ASP A 19 0.97 35.12 -7.52
C ASP A 19 -0.25 34.25 -7.22
N LEU A 20 -1.43 34.87 -7.09
CA LEU A 20 -2.69 34.15 -6.85
C LEU A 20 -3.07 33.27 -8.05
N GLN A 21 -2.83 33.74 -9.27
CA GLN A 21 -3.05 32.95 -10.49
C GLN A 21 -2.13 31.73 -10.54
N LYS A 22 -0.85 31.90 -10.19
CA LYS A 22 0.13 30.80 -10.10
C LYS A 22 -0.22 29.80 -9.01
N LEU A 23 -0.74 30.28 -7.87
CA LEU A 23 -1.13 29.42 -6.75
C LEU A 23 -2.36 28.56 -7.08
N ALA A 24 -3.36 29.15 -7.73
CA ALA A 24 -4.62 28.49 -8.01
C ALA A 24 -4.69 27.76 -9.35
N ASN A 25 -3.70 27.98 -10.24
CA ASN A 25 -3.79 27.66 -11.67
C ASN A 25 -5.12 28.15 -12.30
N ALA A 26 -5.64 29.27 -11.81
CA ALA A 26 -6.94 29.82 -12.14
C ALA A 26 -6.99 31.33 -11.90
N ASP A 27 -7.94 32.03 -12.52
CA ASP A 27 -8.11 33.48 -12.38
C ASP A 27 -8.48 33.93 -10.95
N LYS A 28 -9.03 33.02 -10.14
CA LYS A 28 -9.43 33.28 -8.76
C LYS A 28 -8.86 32.21 -7.85
N CYS A 29 -8.33 32.63 -6.70
CA CYS A 29 -7.76 31.72 -5.69
C CYS A 29 -8.82 31.34 -4.65
N PRO A 30 -9.18 30.05 -4.52
CA PRO A 30 -10.02 29.56 -3.43
C PRO A 30 -9.32 29.71 -2.08
N GLY A 31 -10.10 29.95 -1.02
CA GLY A 31 -9.59 30.07 0.34
C GLY A 31 -8.77 28.85 0.80
N HIS A 32 -9.17 27.63 0.44
CA HIS A 32 -8.43 26.42 0.80
C HIS A 32 -7.03 26.34 0.17
N VAL A 33 -6.86 26.80 -1.07
CA VAL A 33 -5.55 26.86 -1.75
C VAL A 33 -4.63 27.82 -1.01
N LEU A 34 -5.14 29.01 -0.68
CA LEU A 34 -4.40 29.99 0.11
C LEU A 34 -4.01 29.41 1.47
N LYS A 35 -4.93 28.74 2.19
CA LYS A 35 -4.64 28.12 3.49
C LYS A 35 -3.58 27.01 3.41
N ARG A 36 -3.58 26.19 2.34
CA ARG A 36 -2.51 25.20 2.10
C ARG A 36 -1.17 25.89 1.86
N HIS A 37 -1.13 26.99 1.12
CA HIS A 37 0.11 27.76 0.95
C HIS A 37 0.57 28.39 2.27
N LEU A 38 -0.35 28.99 3.03
CA LEU A 38 -0.06 29.55 4.36
C LEU A 38 0.47 28.48 5.33
N GLN A 39 0.01 27.23 5.24
CA GLN A 39 0.54 26.13 6.04
C GLN A 39 2.06 25.95 5.83
N THR A 40 2.56 26.14 4.61
CA THR A 40 4.01 26.07 4.34
C THR A 40 4.79 27.23 4.97
N LEU A 41 4.15 28.40 5.15
CA LEU A 41 4.77 29.60 5.71
C LEU A 41 4.69 29.64 7.24
N CYS A 42 3.56 29.23 7.83
CA CYS A 42 3.31 29.32 9.27
C CYS A 42 3.43 27.98 10.01
N GLY A 43 3.57 26.86 9.29
CA GLY A 43 3.67 25.51 9.85
C GLY A 43 2.38 24.99 10.49
N GLN A 44 1.25 25.69 10.29
CA GLN A 44 -0.04 25.32 10.88
C GLN A 44 -0.98 24.73 9.84
N LEU A 45 -1.65 23.64 10.21
CA LEU A 45 -2.59 22.92 9.36
C LEU A 45 -3.73 23.82 8.89
N ARG A 46 -4.19 23.65 7.64
CA ARG A 46 -5.32 24.38 7.05
C ARG A 46 -6.52 24.51 8.00
N PHE A 47 -6.89 23.42 8.67
CA PHE A 47 -8.08 23.39 9.54
C PHE A 47 -7.92 24.14 10.87
N LYS A 48 -6.68 24.46 11.28
CA LYS A 48 -6.37 25.38 12.38
C LYS A 48 -6.42 26.84 11.97
N GLN A 49 -6.50 27.14 10.67
CA GLN A 49 -6.46 28.50 10.15
C GLN A 49 -7.88 29.08 9.97
N ARG A 50 -8.11 30.27 10.51
CA ARG A 50 -9.30 31.09 10.25
C ARG A 50 -8.86 32.41 9.62
N LEU A 51 -9.41 32.70 8.45
CA LEU A 51 -9.18 33.95 7.73
C LEU A 51 -10.35 34.88 8.02
N LEU A 52 -10.04 36.07 8.53
CA LEU A 52 -11.02 37.10 8.84
C LEU A 52 -10.88 38.25 7.84
N LYS A 53 -12.00 38.71 7.27
CA LYS A 53 -12.10 39.97 6.52
C LYS A 53 -12.81 40.97 7.42
N GLU A 54 -12.16 42.08 7.76
CA GLU A 54 -12.75 43.15 8.61
C GLU A 54 -13.34 42.61 9.94
N GLY A 55 -12.72 41.57 10.51
CA GLY A 55 -13.20 40.91 11.75
C GLY A 55 -14.30 39.86 11.56
N SER A 56 -14.86 39.72 10.34
CA SER A 56 -15.82 38.66 10.01
C SER A 56 -15.13 37.43 9.42
N THR A 57 -15.52 36.23 9.84
CA THR A 57 -14.98 34.97 9.33
C THR A 57 -15.35 34.77 7.86
N VAL A 58 -14.35 34.47 7.03
CA VAL A 58 -14.59 33.93 5.69
C VAL A 58 -15.05 32.48 5.89
N HIS A 59 -16.36 32.27 5.92
CA HIS A 59 -16.96 30.99 6.32
C HIS A 59 -16.77 29.86 5.32
N ASN A 60 -16.53 30.18 4.04
CA ASN A 60 -16.48 29.18 2.99
C ASN A 60 -15.08 29.13 2.37
N ASP A 61 -14.43 27.97 2.52
CA ASP A 61 -13.09 27.71 1.97
C ASP A 61 -13.06 27.69 0.44
N ASP A 62 -14.23 27.55 -0.20
CA ASP A 62 -14.41 27.62 -1.65
C ASP A 62 -14.81 29.01 -2.14
N ALA A 63 -15.07 29.97 -1.23
CA ALA A 63 -15.31 31.34 -1.66
C ALA A 63 -14.04 31.92 -2.28
N PHE A 64 -14.19 32.47 -3.48
CA PHE A 64 -13.12 33.14 -4.18
C PHE A 64 -12.74 34.44 -3.49
N LEU A 65 -11.44 34.64 -3.26
CA LEU A 65 -10.91 35.86 -2.68
C LEU A 65 -10.63 36.88 -3.79
N GLU A 66 -11.34 38.01 -3.80
CA GLU A 66 -11.18 39.08 -4.81
C GLU A 66 -10.33 40.23 -4.24
N PRO A 67 -9.11 40.50 -4.78
CA PRO A 67 -8.29 41.63 -4.36
C PRO A 67 -8.86 42.98 -4.84
N PRO A 68 -8.59 44.11 -4.15
CA PRO A 68 -7.76 44.26 -2.96
C PRO A 68 -8.45 43.74 -1.70
N LEU A 69 -7.72 42.96 -0.90
CA LEU A 69 -8.28 42.29 0.27
C LEU A 69 -7.22 42.11 1.35
N ASP A 70 -7.48 42.67 2.54
CA ASP A 70 -6.65 42.45 3.72
C ASP A 70 -7.32 41.40 4.61
N LEU A 71 -6.58 40.34 4.94
CA LEU A 71 -7.04 39.22 5.73
C LEU A 71 -6.22 39.08 7.01
N THR A 72 -6.89 38.79 8.11
CA THR A 72 -6.22 38.41 9.37
C THR A 72 -6.29 36.90 9.54
N LEU A 73 -5.12 36.27 9.68
CA LEU A 73 -4.98 34.86 10.03
C LEU A 73 -5.03 34.69 11.55
N VAL A 74 -6.07 33.99 12.01
CA VAL A 74 -6.23 33.55 13.39
C VAL A 74 -6.04 32.03 13.46
N LEU A 75 -5.21 31.59 14.39
CA LEU A 75 -4.96 30.17 14.63
C LEU A 75 -5.86 29.67 15.76
N VAL A 76 -6.65 28.65 15.48
CA VAL A 76 -7.57 28.03 16.44
C VAL A 76 -6.98 26.70 16.90
N PRO A 77 -6.78 26.48 18.21
CA PRO A 77 -6.33 25.19 18.71
C PRO A 77 -7.43 24.14 18.53
N PHE A 78 -7.03 22.87 18.49
CA PHE A 78 -8.01 21.79 18.54
C PHE A 78 -8.61 21.67 19.94
N VAL A 79 -9.89 21.35 19.98
CA VAL A 79 -10.69 21.09 21.17
C VAL A 79 -11.07 19.62 21.18
N THR A 80 -11.23 19.04 22.36
CA THR A 80 -11.68 17.66 22.52
C THR A 80 -13.08 17.47 21.92
N ALA A 81 -13.19 16.59 20.94
CA ALA A 81 -14.47 16.24 20.33
C ALA A 81 -15.32 15.36 21.27
N SER A 82 -16.64 15.58 21.26
CA SER A 82 -17.61 14.67 21.87
C SER A 82 -17.70 13.35 21.09
N GLN A 83 -18.09 12.26 21.75
CA GLN A 83 -18.24 10.96 21.09
C GLN A 83 -19.18 11.00 19.87
N ALA A 84 -20.24 11.81 19.93
CA ALA A 84 -21.18 11.99 18.82
C ALA A 84 -20.51 12.62 17.58
N GLN A 85 -19.63 13.61 17.77
CA GLN A 85 -18.88 14.24 16.69
C GLN A 85 -17.84 13.30 16.07
N ILE A 86 -17.20 12.48 16.90
CA ILE A 86 -16.26 11.45 16.46
C ILE A 86 -16.99 10.41 15.59
N ASP A 87 -18.15 9.94 16.07
CA ASP A 87 -18.96 8.97 15.34
C ASP A 87 -19.52 9.55 14.04
N GLU A 88 -19.89 10.83 14.02
CA GLU A 88 -20.32 11.57 12.83
C GLU A 88 -19.21 11.59 11.78
N LEU A 89 -17.99 12.00 12.17
CA LEU A 89 -16.83 12.04 11.28
C LEU A 89 -16.49 10.65 10.73
N ILE A 90 -16.47 9.63 11.58
CA ILE A 90 -16.17 8.24 11.18
C ILE A 90 -17.23 7.71 10.20
N LYS A 91 -18.51 7.96 10.46
CA LYS A 91 -19.61 7.53 9.56
C LYS A 91 -19.54 8.24 8.22
N ALA A 92 -19.32 9.56 8.23
CA ALA A 92 -19.17 10.35 7.01
C ALA A 92 -17.96 9.87 6.20
N ALA A 93 -16.83 9.60 6.87
CA ALA A 93 -15.63 9.09 6.22
C ALA A 93 -15.83 7.69 5.61
N ARG A 94 -16.60 6.82 6.28
CA ARG A 94 -16.96 5.49 5.77
C ARG A 94 -17.89 5.54 4.54
N ARG A 95 -18.76 6.54 4.46
CA ARG A 95 -19.68 6.73 3.31
C ARG A 95 -19.07 7.49 2.14
N GLY A 96 -17.95 8.18 2.38
CA GLY A 96 -17.33 9.05 1.37
C GLY A 96 -17.97 10.44 1.29
N ASP A 97 -18.67 10.88 2.34
CA ASP A 97 -19.38 12.17 2.36
C ASP A 97 -18.40 13.34 2.54
N VAL A 98 -17.79 13.80 1.45
CA VAL A 98 -16.75 14.85 1.45
C VAL A 98 -17.21 16.12 2.18
N SER A 99 -18.40 16.62 1.86
CA SER A 99 -18.95 17.85 2.47
C SER A 99 -19.15 17.72 3.99
N VAL A 100 -19.67 16.59 4.46
CA VAL A 100 -19.89 16.38 5.90
C VAL A 100 -18.56 16.25 6.63
N VAL A 101 -17.58 15.56 6.03
CA VAL A 101 -16.23 15.45 6.58
C VAL A 101 -15.59 16.84 6.69
N GLU A 102 -15.70 17.65 5.65
CA GLU A 102 -15.16 19.02 5.65
C GLU A 102 -15.83 19.91 6.71
N ASP A 103 -17.15 19.84 6.86
CA ASP A 103 -17.89 20.54 7.92
C ASP A 103 -17.47 20.09 9.32
N CYS A 104 -17.27 18.79 9.52
CA CYS A 104 -16.75 18.23 10.76
C CYS A 104 -15.34 18.76 11.07
N LEU A 105 -14.43 18.76 10.08
CA LEU A 105 -13.04 19.21 10.24
C LEU A 105 -12.91 20.73 10.35
N ASN A 106 -13.89 21.49 9.87
CA ASN A 106 -14.01 22.93 10.10
C ASN A 106 -14.45 23.27 11.53
N ARG A 107 -14.89 22.31 12.33
CA ARG A 107 -14.96 22.48 13.78
C ARG A 107 -13.54 22.31 14.35
N PRO A 108 -13.12 23.06 15.39
CA PRO A 108 -11.80 22.92 15.97
C PRO A 108 -11.69 21.59 16.74
N GLN A 109 -11.58 20.47 16.03
CA GLN A 109 -11.52 19.12 16.57
C GLN A 109 -10.30 18.37 16.04
N GLU A 110 -9.76 17.47 16.86
CA GLU A 110 -8.67 16.58 16.42
C GLU A 110 -9.21 15.55 15.42
N PRO A 111 -8.50 15.30 14.30
CA PRO A 111 -8.92 14.27 13.34
C PRO A 111 -8.75 12.84 13.88
N ASP A 112 -7.92 12.67 14.91
CA ASP A 112 -7.50 11.39 15.48
C ASP A 112 -7.74 11.31 16.99
N PRO A 113 -8.99 11.47 17.44
CA PRO A 113 -9.30 11.50 18.86
C PRO A 113 -8.84 10.20 19.58
N PRO A 114 -8.43 10.29 20.86
CA PRO A 114 -8.04 9.13 21.65
C PRO A 114 -9.22 8.18 21.89
N GLY A 115 -8.93 6.91 22.16
CA GLY A 115 -9.95 5.89 22.48
C GLY A 115 -10.59 5.19 21.26
N GLN A 116 -10.37 5.70 20.05
CA GLN A 116 -10.83 5.03 18.82
C GLN A 116 -9.86 3.97 18.34
N LYS A 117 -10.42 2.81 17.99
CA LYS A 117 -9.69 1.63 17.51
C LYS A 117 -9.27 1.75 16.05
N ALA A 118 -10.08 2.40 15.22
CA ALA A 118 -9.76 2.77 13.85
C ALA A 118 -10.11 4.25 13.66
N SER A 119 -9.28 4.99 12.93
CA SER A 119 -9.54 6.40 12.66
C SER A 119 -10.47 6.60 11.45
N ALA A 120 -10.96 7.82 11.27
CA ALA A 120 -11.70 8.20 10.06
C ALA A 120 -10.88 7.92 8.79
N LEU A 121 -9.54 8.07 8.85
CA LEU A 121 -8.65 7.82 7.71
C LEU A 121 -8.64 6.33 7.32
N HIS A 122 -8.63 5.42 8.30
CA HIS A 122 -8.74 3.99 8.02
C HIS A 122 -10.02 3.65 7.26
N HIS A 123 -11.16 4.19 7.70
CA HIS A 123 -12.44 3.93 7.05
C HIS A 123 -12.55 4.54 5.65
N ALA A 124 -12.04 5.75 5.45
CA ALA A 124 -12.01 6.38 4.13
C ALA A 124 -11.15 5.58 3.16
N VAL A 125 -9.96 5.18 3.59
CA VAL A 125 -9.00 4.43 2.75
C VAL A 125 -9.49 3.03 2.46
N GLN A 126 -10.03 2.32 3.45
CA GLN A 126 -10.60 0.99 3.27
C GLN A 126 -11.70 1.00 2.20
N ASN A 127 -12.57 2.01 2.16
CA ASN A 127 -13.65 2.11 1.16
C ASN A 127 -13.23 2.86 -0.13
N GLY A 128 -11.94 3.20 -0.28
CA GLY A 128 -11.42 3.84 -1.50
C GLY A 128 -11.82 5.30 -1.69
N HIS A 129 -12.25 6.00 -0.64
CA HIS A 129 -12.68 7.40 -0.69
C HIS A 129 -11.49 8.37 -0.65
N VAL A 130 -10.85 8.56 -1.81
CA VAL A 130 -9.61 9.35 -1.99
C VAL A 130 -9.76 10.79 -1.50
N ASP A 131 -10.84 11.47 -1.85
CA ASP A 131 -11.04 12.89 -1.50
C ASP A 131 -11.22 13.08 0.02
N VAL A 132 -11.96 12.17 0.66
CA VAL A 132 -12.07 12.13 2.12
C VAL A 132 -10.71 11.86 2.77
N ALA A 133 -9.96 10.88 2.27
CA ALA A 133 -8.63 10.58 2.79
C ALA A 133 -7.69 11.80 2.67
N ARG A 134 -7.78 12.55 1.57
CA ARG A 134 -7.01 13.79 1.35
C ARG A 134 -7.38 14.86 2.38
N LEU A 135 -8.67 15.11 2.61
CA LEU A 135 -9.11 16.07 3.62
C LEU A 135 -8.62 15.69 5.02
N LEU A 136 -8.68 14.41 5.37
CA LEU A 136 -8.22 13.92 6.68
C LEU A 136 -6.71 14.09 6.85
N LEU A 137 -5.91 13.81 5.82
CA LEU A 137 -4.46 14.04 5.85
C LEU A 137 -4.12 15.53 5.94
N GLU A 138 -4.86 16.40 5.24
CA GLU A 138 -4.73 17.87 5.36
C GLU A 138 -5.11 18.38 6.76
N ALA A 139 -6.04 17.70 7.45
CA ALA A 139 -6.38 17.96 8.84
C ALA A 139 -5.34 17.44 9.84
N GLY A 140 -4.32 16.72 9.37
CA GLY A 140 -3.26 16.15 10.20
C GLY A 140 -3.63 14.81 10.83
N ALA A 141 -4.52 14.05 10.21
CA ALA A 141 -4.72 12.65 10.58
C ALA A 141 -3.40 11.87 10.46
N SER A 142 -3.12 11.02 11.43
CA SER A 142 -1.98 10.13 11.45
C SER A 142 -2.11 9.09 10.36
N LYS A 143 -1.23 9.23 9.36
CA LYS A 143 -1.09 8.31 8.23
C LYS A 143 -0.56 6.92 8.62
N ASP A 144 0.06 6.80 9.79
CA ASP A 144 0.74 5.58 10.27
C ASP A 144 0.10 5.01 11.55
N ARG A 145 -1.02 5.59 12.01
CA ARG A 145 -1.79 5.02 13.12
C ARG A 145 -2.26 3.63 12.73
N THR A 146 -2.27 2.70 13.68
CA THR A 146 -2.68 1.32 13.43
C THR A 146 -4.06 1.01 14.01
N THR A 147 -4.78 0.08 13.39
CA THR A 147 -5.99 -0.54 13.98
C THR A 147 -5.63 -1.56 15.07
N LYS A 148 -6.62 -2.31 15.59
CA LYS A 148 -6.34 -3.43 16.50
C LYS A 148 -5.61 -4.59 15.83
N GLU A 149 -5.84 -4.76 14.55
CA GLU A 149 -5.22 -5.75 13.68
C GLU A 149 -3.86 -5.22 13.16
N ASN A 150 -3.32 -4.17 13.79
CA ASN A 150 -2.11 -3.47 13.41
C ASN A 150 -2.08 -2.94 11.96
N ASN A 151 -3.23 -2.87 11.29
CA ASN A 151 -3.30 -2.33 9.93
C ASN A 151 -3.10 -0.81 9.98
N THR A 152 -2.13 -0.30 9.22
CA THR A 152 -2.08 1.13 8.86
C THR A 152 -3.10 1.43 7.76
N PRO A 153 -3.43 2.71 7.52
CA PRO A 153 -4.15 3.10 6.31
C PRO A 153 -3.51 2.55 5.04
N LEU A 154 -2.17 2.51 4.96
CA LEU A 154 -1.47 1.99 3.79
C LEU A 154 -1.63 0.47 3.63
N CYS A 155 -1.64 -0.31 4.71
CA CYS A 155 -1.98 -1.74 4.66
C CYS A 155 -3.40 -1.98 4.14
N LEU A 156 -4.39 -1.22 4.62
CA LEU A 156 -5.78 -1.34 4.15
C LEU A 156 -5.92 -0.94 2.68
N ALA A 157 -5.22 0.11 2.23
CA ALA A 157 -5.21 0.50 0.83
C ALA A 157 -4.61 -0.57 -0.09
N ALA A 158 -3.65 -1.36 0.42
CA ALA A 158 -2.97 -2.41 -0.32
C ALA A 158 -3.83 -3.66 -0.51
N GLU A 159 -4.95 -3.82 0.18
CA GLU A 159 -5.82 -5.00 0.06
C GLU A 159 -6.53 -5.09 -1.31
N LEU A 160 -6.78 -3.95 -1.96
CA LEU A 160 -7.39 -3.87 -3.31
C LEU A 160 -8.81 -4.45 -3.40
N GLU A 161 -9.59 -4.36 -2.33
CA GLU A 161 -11.00 -4.77 -2.26
C GLU A 161 -11.96 -3.79 -2.96
N HIS A 162 -11.58 -2.51 -3.08
CA HIS A 162 -12.47 -1.44 -3.53
C HIS A 162 -11.83 -0.52 -4.57
N ALA A 163 -12.65 0.04 -5.46
CA ALA A 163 -12.21 1.06 -6.40
C ALA A 163 -11.67 2.29 -5.66
N GLY A 164 -10.62 2.92 -6.19
CA GLY A 164 -10.00 4.11 -5.58
C GLY A 164 -8.83 3.80 -4.63
N GLN A 165 -8.62 2.54 -4.24
CA GLN A 165 -7.55 2.18 -3.30
C GLN A 165 -6.14 2.39 -3.87
N VAL A 166 -5.93 2.20 -5.18
CA VAL A 166 -4.65 2.53 -5.84
C VAL A 166 -4.32 4.03 -5.67
N GLN A 167 -5.33 4.89 -5.80
CA GLN A 167 -5.18 6.33 -5.58
C GLN A 167 -4.97 6.67 -4.10
N CYS A 168 -5.60 5.93 -3.18
CA CYS A 168 -5.29 6.04 -1.74
C CYS A 168 -3.84 5.67 -1.44
N VAL A 169 -3.30 4.60 -2.05
CA VAL A 169 -1.87 4.24 -1.93
C VAL A 169 -1.00 5.40 -2.40
N GLN A 170 -1.26 5.95 -3.60
CA GLN A 170 -0.49 7.09 -4.12
C GLN A 170 -0.52 8.28 -3.15
N LEU A 171 -1.71 8.66 -2.67
CA LEU A 171 -1.90 9.76 -1.73
C LEU A 171 -1.14 9.56 -0.41
N LEU A 172 -1.16 8.34 0.14
CA LEU A 172 -0.47 8.00 1.38
C LEU A 172 1.06 8.04 1.19
N LEU A 173 1.57 7.53 0.07
CA LEU A 173 2.99 7.60 -0.28
C LEU A 173 3.46 9.04 -0.51
N GLU A 174 2.67 9.87 -1.20
CA GLU A 174 2.92 11.32 -1.35
C GLU A 174 2.99 12.02 0.02
N SER A 175 2.16 11.56 0.97
CA SER A 175 2.16 12.02 2.36
C SER A 175 3.28 11.42 3.22
N ARG A 176 4.17 10.62 2.63
CA ARG A 176 5.29 9.92 3.28
C ARG A 176 4.82 8.98 4.41
N ALA A 177 3.76 8.21 4.18
CA ALA A 177 3.39 7.11 5.06
C ALA A 177 4.50 6.05 5.09
N ASP A 178 4.67 5.40 6.23
CA ASP A 178 5.66 4.35 6.42
C ASP A 178 5.24 3.09 5.68
N VAL A 179 6.09 2.64 4.75
CA VAL A 179 5.87 1.46 3.90
C VAL A 179 6.25 0.15 4.59
N GLU A 180 6.78 0.21 5.81
CA GLU A 180 7.38 -0.92 6.51
C GLU A 180 6.56 -1.43 7.70
N ILE A 181 5.56 -0.68 8.17
CA ILE A 181 4.73 -1.09 9.31
C ILE A 181 3.87 -2.29 8.90
N ALA A 182 4.07 -3.40 9.62
CA ALA A 182 3.37 -4.64 9.36
C ALA A 182 2.08 -4.76 10.19
N ASN A 183 1.08 -5.42 9.62
CA ASN A 183 -0.16 -5.76 10.33
C ASN A 183 0.02 -6.97 11.27
N SER A 184 -1.07 -7.43 11.88
CA SER A 184 -1.06 -8.54 12.84
C SER A 184 -0.72 -9.90 12.23
N GLU A 185 -0.62 -10.00 10.91
CA GLU A 185 -0.14 -11.18 10.18
C GLU A 185 1.32 -11.04 9.73
N GLY A 186 2.02 -10.02 10.24
CA GLY A 186 3.40 -9.70 9.85
C GLY A 186 3.53 -9.16 8.43
N ARG A 187 2.42 -8.84 7.75
CA ARG A 187 2.44 -8.35 6.37
C ARG A 187 2.68 -6.84 6.34
N SER A 188 3.77 -6.44 5.69
CA SER A 188 3.94 -5.05 5.22
C SER A 188 2.91 -4.73 4.13
N PRO A 189 2.66 -3.46 3.78
CA PRO A 189 1.83 -3.08 2.64
C PRO A 189 2.17 -3.82 1.34
N LEU A 190 3.46 -4.07 1.07
CA LEU A 190 3.90 -4.83 -0.11
C LEU A 190 3.43 -6.28 -0.04
N LEU A 191 3.62 -6.95 1.10
CA LEU A 191 3.15 -8.31 1.30
C LEU A 191 1.61 -8.39 1.30
N GLN A 192 0.93 -7.38 1.82
CA GLN A 192 -0.53 -7.31 1.82
C GLN A 192 -1.07 -7.30 0.39
N ALA A 193 -0.55 -6.42 -0.48
CA ALA A 193 -0.91 -6.35 -1.90
C ALA A 193 -0.63 -7.66 -2.65
N LEU A 194 0.42 -8.38 -2.28
CA LEU A 194 0.76 -9.67 -2.87
C LEU A 194 -0.05 -10.83 -2.27
N SER A 195 -0.69 -10.67 -1.11
CA SER A 195 -1.45 -11.72 -0.45
C SER A 195 -2.94 -11.72 -0.84
N SER A 196 -3.53 -10.54 -1.05
CA SER A 196 -4.99 -10.35 -1.13
C SER A 196 -5.67 -10.97 -2.36
N THR A 197 -4.94 -11.22 -3.46
CA THR A 197 -5.55 -11.78 -4.68
C THR A 197 -5.75 -13.28 -4.57
N THR A 198 -6.95 -13.67 -4.13
CA THR A 198 -7.42 -15.05 -4.07
C THR A 198 -8.27 -15.45 -5.28
N SER A 199 -8.73 -14.51 -6.12
CA SER A 199 -9.72 -14.82 -7.17
C SER A 199 -9.16 -15.11 -8.57
N GLY A 200 -7.87 -14.85 -8.84
CA GLY A 200 -7.26 -15.13 -10.15
C GLY A 200 -7.81 -14.25 -11.31
N ALA A 201 -8.65 -13.26 -11.03
CA ALA A 201 -9.12 -12.33 -12.03
C ALA A 201 -7.98 -11.41 -12.50
N TRP A 202 -7.75 -11.35 -13.82
CA TRP A 202 -6.66 -10.57 -14.43
C TRP A 202 -6.69 -9.07 -14.07
N ALA A 203 -7.89 -8.50 -13.86
CA ALA A 203 -8.07 -7.11 -13.47
C ALA A 203 -7.48 -6.79 -12.08
N GLU A 204 -7.58 -7.73 -11.14
CA GLU A 204 -7.00 -7.57 -9.80
C GLU A 204 -5.47 -7.68 -9.84
N VAL A 205 -4.93 -8.53 -10.72
CA VAL A 205 -3.48 -8.69 -10.92
C VAL A 205 -2.86 -7.38 -11.42
N ALA A 206 -3.53 -6.64 -12.32
CA ALA A 206 -3.04 -5.35 -12.83
C ALA A 206 -2.94 -4.29 -11.72
N GLN A 207 -3.96 -4.20 -10.85
CA GLN A 207 -3.93 -3.26 -9.72
C GLN A 207 -2.88 -3.65 -8.69
N CYS A 208 -2.74 -4.94 -8.37
CA CYS A 208 -1.69 -5.43 -7.48
C CYS A 208 -0.30 -5.10 -8.02
N THR A 209 -0.09 -5.30 -9.32
CA THR A 209 1.18 -4.98 -10.00
C THR A 209 1.47 -3.49 -9.87
N LYS A 210 0.44 -2.64 -10.03
CA LYS A 210 0.59 -1.19 -9.89
C LYS A 210 0.92 -0.76 -8.46
N VAL A 211 0.24 -1.33 -7.45
CA VAL A 211 0.52 -1.03 -6.04
C VAL A 211 1.92 -1.52 -5.65
N ALA A 212 2.32 -2.72 -6.07
CA ALA A 212 3.67 -3.23 -5.86
C ALA A 212 4.73 -2.29 -6.46
N ASP A 213 4.57 -1.85 -7.71
CA ASP A 213 5.46 -0.86 -8.37
C ASP A 213 5.60 0.43 -7.54
N LEU A 214 4.48 0.97 -7.05
CA LEU A 214 4.49 2.19 -6.22
C LEU A 214 5.23 1.98 -4.90
N LEU A 215 5.00 0.86 -4.21
CA LEU A 215 5.63 0.54 -2.94
C LEU A 215 7.14 0.28 -3.10
N LEU A 216 7.54 -0.43 -4.16
CA LEU A 216 8.96 -0.65 -4.48
C LEU A 216 9.68 0.65 -4.81
N LYS A 217 9.05 1.56 -5.56
CA LYS A 217 9.58 2.92 -5.80
C LYS A 217 9.69 3.74 -4.51
N ALA A 218 8.81 3.50 -3.56
CA ALA A 218 8.88 4.06 -2.21
C ALA A 218 9.89 3.34 -1.29
N ARG A 219 10.72 2.44 -1.84
CA ARG A 219 11.77 1.67 -1.14
C ARG A 219 11.25 0.68 -0.11
N ALA A 220 10.08 0.10 -0.34
CA ALA A 220 9.60 -1.02 0.47
C ALA A 220 10.60 -2.19 0.44
N ASN A 221 10.87 -2.79 1.59
CA ASN A 221 11.82 -3.88 1.75
C ASN A 221 11.24 -5.19 1.18
N VAL A 222 11.82 -5.66 0.08
CA VAL A 222 11.42 -6.90 -0.61
C VAL A 222 11.75 -8.17 0.16
N GLU A 223 12.72 -8.12 1.07
CA GLU A 223 13.19 -9.28 1.84
C GLU A 223 12.33 -9.57 3.08
N LYS A 224 11.39 -8.69 3.43
CA LYS A 224 10.48 -8.93 4.54
C LYS A 224 9.62 -10.16 4.27
N THR A 225 9.43 -10.94 5.33
CA THR A 225 8.51 -12.08 5.35
C THR A 225 7.34 -11.77 6.26
N ASP A 226 6.17 -12.31 5.93
CA ASP A 226 5.02 -12.32 6.83
C ASP A 226 5.19 -13.34 7.98
N ASP A 227 4.18 -13.45 8.84
CA ASP A 227 4.18 -14.44 9.92
C ASP A 227 4.11 -15.88 9.42
N LEU A 228 3.81 -16.11 8.14
CA LEU A 228 3.91 -17.42 7.49
C LEU A 228 5.34 -17.67 6.98
N GLY A 229 6.26 -16.74 7.23
CA GLY A 229 7.65 -16.84 6.83
C GLY A 229 7.85 -16.73 5.32
N LYS A 230 6.89 -16.15 4.60
CA LYS A 230 6.88 -16.13 3.13
C LYS A 230 7.29 -14.75 2.60
N PRO A 231 8.34 -14.67 1.76
CA PRO A 231 8.76 -13.39 1.19
C PRO A 231 7.92 -12.99 -0.04
N ALA A 232 8.03 -11.73 -0.43
CA ALA A 232 7.29 -11.13 -1.55
C ALA A 232 7.47 -11.91 -2.87
N LEU A 233 8.72 -12.31 -3.18
CA LEU A 233 9.05 -13.05 -4.40
C LEU A 233 8.25 -14.36 -4.51
N VAL A 234 8.06 -15.06 -3.39
CA VAL A 234 7.34 -16.34 -3.37
C VAL A 234 5.85 -16.13 -3.66
N TYR A 235 5.22 -15.07 -3.15
CA TYR A 235 3.84 -14.73 -3.50
C TYR A 235 3.67 -14.44 -4.99
N ALA A 236 4.55 -13.62 -5.58
CA ALA A 236 4.51 -13.32 -7.01
C ALA A 236 4.67 -14.58 -7.88
N CYS A 237 5.55 -15.50 -7.46
CA CYS A 237 5.80 -16.74 -8.17
C CYS A 237 4.62 -17.72 -8.11
N GLU A 238 3.94 -17.85 -6.97
CA GLU A 238 2.76 -18.71 -6.85
C GLU A 238 1.61 -18.24 -7.76
N LYS A 239 1.43 -16.92 -7.88
CA LYS A 239 0.42 -16.31 -8.75
C LYS A 239 0.75 -16.45 -10.23
N GLY A 240 2.03 -16.61 -10.58
CA GLY A 240 2.46 -16.69 -11.97
C GLY A 240 2.58 -15.32 -12.66
N CYS A 241 2.65 -14.22 -11.91
CA CYS A 241 2.75 -12.89 -12.48
C CYS A 241 4.21 -12.54 -12.79
N THR A 242 4.61 -12.66 -14.06
CA THR A 242 5.98 -12.40 -14.52
C THR A 242 6.42 -10.96 -14.27
N ASP A 243 5.51 -9.99 -14.42
CA ASP A 243 5.82 -8.57 -14.20
C ASP A 243 6.16 -8.30 -12.73
N MET A 244 5.40 -8.86 -11.78
CA MET A 244 5.70 -8.75 -10.35
C MET A 244 7.04 -9.43 -10.00
N VAL A 245 7.29 -10.63 -10.53
CA VAL A 245 8.56 -11.35 -10.30
C VAL A 245 9.73 -10.51 -10.80
N LYS A 246 9.63 -9.95 -12.01
CA LYS A 246 10.64 -9.08 -12.59
C LYS A 246 10.90 -7.86 -11.71
N MET A 247 9.85 -7.13 -11.31
CA MET A 247 9.99 -5.92 -10.47
C MET A 247 10.62 -6.23 -9.11
N ILE A 248 10.23 -7.34 -8.47
CA ILE A 248 10.76 -7.75 -7.16
C ILE A 248 12.25 -8.13 -7.27
N LEU A 249 12.64 -8.85 -8.33
CA LEU A 249 14.05 -9.18 -8.59
C LEU A 249 14.88 -7.92 -8.91
N GLU A 250 14.34 -7.00 -9.72
CA GLU A 250 14.99 -5.72 -10.02
C GLU A 250 15.13 -4.82 -8.78
N ALA A 251 14.23 -4.95 -7.81
CA ALA A 251 14.32 -4.30 -6.51
C ALA A 251 15.33 -4.98 -5.55
N GLY A 252 16.02 -6.03 -5.99
CA GLY A 252 17.13 -6.66 -5.27
C GLY A 252 16.75 -7.86 -4.41
N ALA A 253 15.62 -8.51 -4.68
CA ALA A 253 15.21 -9.69 -3.92
C ALA A 253 16.19 -10.87 -4.10
N GLU A 254 16.50 -11.57 -3.01
CA GLU A 254 17.31 -12.79 -3.02
C GLU A 254 16.50 -13.94 -3.61
N VAL A 255 16.89 -14.37 -4.81
CA VAL A 255 16.17 -15.39 -5.61
C VAL A 255 15.99 -16.72 -4.85
N ASN A 256 16.94 -17.04 -3.97
CA ASN A 256 16.98 -18.30 -3.22
C ASN A 256 16.49 -18.17 -1.77
N GLN A 257 15.90 -17.03 -1.37
CA GLN A 257 15.37 -16.83 -0.04
C GLN A 257 14.31 -17.91 0.28
N PRO A 258 14.50 -18.71 1.34
CA PRO A 258 13.57 -19.79 1.66
C PRO A 258 12.40 -19.28 2.50
N CYS A 259 11.24 -19.91 2.33
CA CYS A 259 10.15 -19.81 3.30
C CYS A 259 10.62 -20.32 4.67
N THR A 260 10.37 -19.56 5.74
CA THR A 260 10.88 -19.90 7.08
C THR A 260 9.93 -20.76 7.92
N ARG A 261 8.64 -20.83 7.54
CA ARG A 261 7.63 -21.69 8.19
C ARG A 261 6.96 -22.64 7.20
N GLN A 262 6.38 -23.71 7.77
CA GLN A 262 5.58 -24.69 7.03
C GLN A 262 4.10 -24.30 7.11
N LEU A 263 3.40 -24.36 5.98
CA LEU A 263 1.96 -24.05 5.90
C LEU A 263 1.29 -24.82 4.74
N GLY A 264 0.37 -25.73 5.05
CA GLY A 264 -0.26 -26.59 4.04
C GLY A 264 0.80 -27.36 3.23
N ASP A 265 0.72 -27.29 1.90
CA ASP A 265 1.70 -27.91 0.98
C ASP A 265 3.06 -27.18 0.91
N THR A 266 3.20 -26.08 1.66
CA THR A 266 4.44 -25.32 1.83
C THR A 266 5.31 -25.95 2.88
N SER A 267 6.38 -26.61 2.46
CA SER A 267 7.46 -27.04 3.33
C SER A 267 8.33 -25.84 3.72
N ARG A 268 8.76 -25.79 4.98
CA ARG A 268 9.84 -24.89 5.41
C ARG A 268 11.06 -25.12 4.52
N GLY A 269 11.81 -24.08 4.17
CA GLY A 269 12.93 -24.18 3.24
C GLY A 269 12.55 -24.05 1.76
N SER A 270 11.26 -24.07 1.42
CA SER A 270 10.80 -23.93 0.04
C SER A 270 11.16 -22.55 -0.53
N SER A 271 11.78 -22.51 -1.71
CA SER A 271 12.11 -21.25 -2.43
C SER A 271 11.05 -20.87 -3.46
N ALA A 272 11.22 -19.69 -4.08
CA ALA A 272 10.41 -19.24 -5.20
C ALA A 272 10.31 -20.29 -6.33
N LEU A 273 11.41 -20.96 -6.67
CA LEU A 273 11.43 -21.98 -7.73
C LEU A 273 10.63 -23.24 -7.35
N HIS A 274 10.66 -23.66 -6.08
CA HIS A 274 9.80 -24.75 -5.60
C HIS A 274 8.32 -24.44 -5.81
N ARG A 275 7.93 -23.18 -5.58
CA ARG A 275 6.53 -22.75 -5.74
C ARG A 275 6.11 -22.60 -7.18
N ALA A 276 6.96 -22.01 -8.01
CA ALA A 276 6.73 -21.95 -9.45
C ALA A 276 6.57 -23.37 -10.00
N ALA A 277 7.41 -24.31 -9.57
CA ALA A 277 7.35 -25.71 -9.95
C ALA A 277 6.06 -26.40 -9.49
N ALA A 278 5.68 -26.26 -8.21
CA ALA A 278 4.46 -26.84 -7.64
C ALA A 278 3.15 -26.29 -8.25
N ARG A 279 3.20 -25.12 -8.90
CA ARG A 279 2.06 -24.45 -9.54
C ARG A 279 2.13 -24.46 -11.07
N GLY A 280 3.15 -25.10 -11.66
CA GLY A 280 3.33 -25.18 -13.10
C GLY A 280 3.57 -23.83 -13.79
N ARG A 281 4.13 -22.83 -13.09
CA ARG A 281 4.34 -21.47 -13.63
C ARG A 281 5.61 -21.40 -14.48
N LEU A 282 5.54 -21.90 -15.72
CA LEU A 282 6.70 -22.08 -16.60
C LEU A 282 7.50 -20.80 -16.86
N ASP A 283 6.83 -19.71 -17.22
CA ASP A 283 7.54 -18.46 -17.56
C ASP A 283 8.20 -17.82 -16.34
N VAL A 284 7.57 -17.95 -15.17
CA VAL A 284 8.18 -17.58 -13.89
C VAL A 284 9.40 -18.45 -13.59
N ALA A 285 9.30 -19.77 -13.76
CA ALA A 285 10.43 -20.67 -13.52
C ALA A 285 11.62 -20.35 -14.46
N ARG A 286 11.37 -20.08 -15.75
CA ARG A 286 12.39 -19.60 -16.69
C ARG A 286 13.06 -18.30 -16.21
N MET A 287 12.28 -17.35 -15.71
CA MET A 287 12.79 -16.09 -15.17
C MET A 287 13.65 -16.32 -13.92
N LEU A 288 13.19 -17.15 -12.98
CA LEU A 288 13.94 -17.51 -11.77
C LEU A 288 15.26 -18.21 -12.10
N LEU A 289 15.26 -19.18 -13.02
CA LEU A 289 16.47 -19.87 -13.47
C LEU A 289 17.46 -18.90 -14.13
N SER A 290 16.97 -17.97 -14.94
CA SER A 290 17.79 -16.90 -15.53
C SER A 290 18.38 -15.97 -14.45
N ALA A 291 17.66 -15.79 -13.35
CA ALA A 291 18.12 -15.06 -12.16
C ALA A 291 18.96 -15.92 -11.20
N ARG A 292 19.45 -17.10 -11.64
CA ARG A 292 20.30 -18.03 -10.86
C ARG A 292 19.62 -18.68 -9.65
N ALA A 293 18.32 -18.97 -9.77
CA ALA A 293 17.65 -19.86 -8.82
C ALA A 293 18.34 -21.24 -8.79
N GLU A 294 18.55 -21.75 -7.58
CA GLU A 294 19.15 -23.07 -7.32
C GLU A 294 18.17 -24.19 -7.73
N VAL A 295 18.45 -24.84 -8.86
CA VAL A 295 17.62 -25.94 -9.40
C VAL A 295 17.57 -27.17 -8.45
N GLU A 296 18.62 -27.35 -7.65
CA GLU A 296 18.83 -28.48 -6.74
C GLU A 296 18.58 -28.15 -5.25
N LYS A 297 18.09 -26.94 -4.95
CA LYS A 297 17.75 -26.55 -3.58
C LYS A 297 16.72 -27.51 -3.02
N VAL A 298 16.87 -27.87 -1.75
CA VAL A 298 15.93 -28.75 -1.05
C VAL A 298 15.19 -27.99 0.03
N ASP A 299 13.91 -28.31 0.18
CA ASP A 299 13.13 -27.92 1.35
C ASP A 299 13.33 -28.87 2.54
N ALA A 300 12.61 -28.64 3.64
CA ALA A 300 12.74 -29.43 4.88
C ALA A 300 12.32 -30.90 4.74
N ASN A 301 11.61 -31.28 3.66
CA ASN A 301 11.29 -32.68 3.35
C ASN A 301 12.36 -33.31 2.44
N GLY A 302 13.38 -32.55 2.03
CA GLY A 302 14.35 -32.96 1.03
C GLY A 302 13.82 -32.84 -0.40
N TRP A 303 12.67 -32.19 -0.63
CA TRP A 303 12.10 -32.09 -1.98
C TRP A 303 12.80 -30.98 -2.76
N THR A 304 13.19 -31.28 -3.99
CA THR A 304 13.67 -30.30 -4.98
C THR A 304 12.49 -29.66 -5.73
N PRO A 305 12.71 -28.56 -6.47
CA PRO A 305 11.73 -28.07 -7.43
C PRO A 305 11.23 -29.14 -8.40
N LEU A 306 12.13 -30.02 -8.90
CA LEU A 306 11.76 -31.12 -9.78
C LEU A 306 10.79 -32.09 -9.10
N PHE A 307 11.07 -32.44 -7.83
CA PHE A 307 10.18 -33.31 -7.05
C PHE A 307 8.77 -32.71 -6.92
N LYS A 308 8.67 -31.40 -6.66
CA LYS A 308 7.36 -30.69 -6.62
C LYS A 308 6.68 -30.71 -7.99
N ALA A 309 7.40 -30.47 -9.09
CA ALA A 309 6.82 -30.50 -10.44
C ALA A 309 6.22 -31.87 -10.80
N VAL A 310 6.94 -32.96 -10.50
CA VAL A 310 6.45 -34.33 -10.74
C VAL A 310 5.25 -34.65 -9.85
N ARG A 311 5.33 -34.36 -8.55
CA ARG A 311 4.22 -34.63 -7.59
C ARG A 311 2.91 -33.94 -7.99
N HIS A 312 3.00 -32.78 -8.64
CA HIS A 312 1.84 -32.01 -9.10
C HIS A 312 1.55 -32.20 -10.61
N ALA A 313 2.18 -33.18 -11.27
CA ALA A 313 1.94 -33.55 -12.67
C ALA A 313 2.10 -32.39 -13.67
N HIS A 314 3.16 -31.60 -13.52
CA HIS A 314 3.48 -30.49 -14.43
C HIS A 314 4.58 -30.88 -15.43
N SER A 315 4.24 -31.66 -16.46
CA SER A 315 5.21 -32.29 -17.37
C SER A 315 6.12 -31.30 -18.10
N GLU A 316 5.59 -30.17 -18.59
CA GLU A 316 6.43 -29.12 -19.20
C GLU A 316 7.42 -28.50 -18.19
N MET A 317 7.04 -28.42 -16.91
CA MET A 317 7.90 -27.90 -15.85
C MET A 317 8.99 -28.92 -15.50
N VAL A 318 8.65 -30.21 -15.51
CA VAL A 318 9.61 -31.30 -15.36
C VAL A 318 10.68 -31.20 -16.45
N GLN A 319 10.28 -31.07 -17.72
CA GLN A 319 11.24 -30.92 -18.82
C GLN A 319 12.13 -29.69 -18.65
N LEU A 320 11.54 -28.54 -18.33
CA LEU A 320 12.30 -27.30 -18.07
C LEU A 320 13.38 -27.48 -16.99
N LEU A 321 13.03 -28.14 -15.88
CA LEU A 321 13.95 -28.35 -14.76
C LEU A 321 15.04 -29.38 -15.10
N LEU A 322 14.71 -30.43 -15.86
CA LEU A 322 15.69 -31.39 -16.36
C LEU A 322 16.69 -30.75 -17.33
N ASP A 323 16.20 -29.91 -18.24
CA ASP A 323 17.03 -29.13 -19.16
C ASP A 323 17.94 -28.14 -18.40
N ALA A 324 17.47 -27.66 -17.24
CA ALA A 324 18.26 -26.84 -16.32
C ALA A 324 19.22 -27.64 -15.42
N GLY A 325 19.32 -28.97 -15.60
CA GLY A 325 20.27 -29.84 -14.91
C GLY A 325 19.79 -30.46 -13.60
N ALA A 326 18.47 -30.52 -13.37
CA ALA A 326 17.91 -31.19 -12.19
C ALA A 326 18.18 -32.71 -12.19
N ASP A 327 18.50 -33.28 -11.03
CA ASP A 327 18.72 -34.71 -10.86
C ASP A 327 17.41 -35.46 -10.59
N ARG A 328 16.94 -36.22 -11.59
CA ARG A 328 15.72 -37.05 -11.51
C ARG A 328 15.81 -38.21 -10.51
N LEU A 329 17.03 -38.57 -10.07
CA LEU A 329 17.28 -39.68 -9.15
C LEU A 329 17.55 -39.23 -7.72
N LYS A 330 17.70 -37.92 -7.48
CA LYS A 330 17.95 -37.39 -6.14
C LYS A 330 16.80 -37.74 -5.21
N LYS A 331 17.15 -38.31 -4.07
CA LYS A 331 16.20 -38.81 -3.09
C LYS A 331 15.86 -37.74 -2.06
N ASP A 332 14.60 -37.73 -1.65
CA ASP A 332 14.12 -36.94 -0.53
C ASP A 332 14.47 -37.59 0.83
N SER A 333 13.95 -37.02 1.92
CA SER A 333 14.17 -37.55 3.27
C SER A 333 13.49 -38.90 3.52
N SER A 334 12.52 -39.30 2.70
CA SER A 334 11.83 -40.60 2.75
C SER A 334 12.48 -41.65 1.86
N GLY A 335 13.50 -41.26 1.07
CA GLY A 335 14.18 -42.14 0.11
C GLY A 335 13.50 -42.23 -1.26
N GLU A 336 12.46 -41.42 -1.52
CA GLU A 336 11.76 -41.34 -2.79
C GLU A 336 12.47 -40.36 -3.73
N SER A 337 12.54 -40.67 -5.03
CA SER A 337 13.05 -39.76 -6.05
C SER A 337 11.91 -39.25 -6.93
N PRO A 338 12.10 -38.13 -7.67
CA PRO A 338 11.13 -37.70 -8.69
C PRO A 338 10.75 -38.85 -9.63
N ALA A 339 11.73 -39.62 -10.11
CA ALA A 339 11.49 -40.77 -10.99
C ALA A 339 10.70 -41.91 -10.33
N SER A 340 10.87 -42.16 -9.03
CA SER A 340 10.06 -43.19 -8.35
C SER A 340 8.62 -42.75 -8.16
N ILE A 341 8.39 -41.46 -7.87
CA ILE A 341 7.06 -40.87 -7.76
C ILE A 341 6.33 -40.90 -9.10
N ALA A 342 6.97 -40.51 -10.21
CA ALA A 342 6.36 -40.52 -11.54
C ALA A 342 5.75 -41.89 -11.91
N LYS A 343 6.45 -42.98 -11.55
CA LYS A 343 5.99 -44.37 -11.77
C LYS A 343 4.77 -44.74 -10.94
N VAL A 344 4.64 -44.21 -9.72
CA VAL A 344 3.46 -44.47 -8.85
C VAL A 344 2.21 -43.78 -9.42
N PHE A 345 2.36 -42.64 -10.08
CA PHE A 345 1.27 -41.85 -10.63
C PHE A 345 0.95 -42.13 -12.12
N GLY A 346 1.67 -43.06 -12.76
CA GLY A 346 1.28 -43.64 -14.08
C GLY A 346 1.66 -42.82 -15.32
N ASP A 347 2.62 -41.92 -15.19
CA ASP A 347 2.99 -40.97 -16.24
C ASP A 347 4.26 -41.50 -16.97
N GLU A 348 4.07 -42.46 -17.90
CA GLU A 348 5.18 -43.12 -18.61
C GLU A 348 5.96 -42.16 -19.54
N ASP A 349 5.38 -41.02 -19.92
CA ASP A 349 6.00 -40.03 -20.82
C ASP A 349 6.85 -38.97 -20.08
N SER A 350 6.86 -38.94 -18.73
CA SER A 350 7.61 -37.96 -17.92
C SER A 350 8.79 -38.56 -17.12
N ALA A 351 9.17 -39.82 -17.42
CA ALA A 351 10.21 -40.61 -16.72
C ALA A 351 11.68 -40.33 -17.12
#